data_AF-X0CGV7-F1
#
_entry.id   AF-X0CGV7-F1
#
_cell.length_a   1.000
_cell.length_b   1.000
_cell.length_c   1.000
_cell.angle_alpha   90.00
_cell.angle_beta   90.00
_cell.angle_gamma   90.00
#
_symmetry.space_group_name_H-M   'P 1'
#
loop_
_entity.id
_entity.type
_entity.pdbx_description
1 polymer ?
#
loop_
_entity_poly.entity_id
_entity_poly.type
_entity_poly.pdbx_seq_one_letter_code
_entity_poly.pdbx_strand_id
1 'polypeptide(L)'
;MPSQDFTQIPVIDLSSPTPQALSNLRTALTEIGFLYISNHSVPTSTITSLINILPELFSLPPEAKQEIALENSPHFLGYSAAGTETTAGKADLREQVELATELERAPDGAPLYDGLRGPNQWPSGLPELKGVVTRYIEELTLLGERFLRLVAQALDLPEEIFFSYLSDQHRLKLVHYPASTTSSQGVGPHKDSSGWWTFLLQASPQVNGLQVLNKSGSWIDVPAIPDTFVVNIGQAFEVVTNGYINMALELPARQKFTAHSGNVYSYIFIPPTAQSTTLLFLHGFPSTLTDWVHQIQHFSSEGYGVVALDLLGYGESSKPTDVNAYRLKPMSDEVIELLDHLDLKTVVGIGHDFGATLLSRTAAYHPSRWETLVFLAVGPPRLGTPFDVDMINTMTKQFLGYEMLGYIPWLADYRSQEILEKNAEAAMSLMFCRDREEWETWFHPVGKMDEFVREDRRLPIALWYTEDLQKAHLKAFGSHDGYKGVCRWYRMWKDNLFAPDEQGFEDFHISQPVLFIVPSEPEQSAAQQQQMLSSWTPNLQTVKLNTSHWIHIQAPPETNTTIQNFLTSRRET
;
A
#
# COMPACT_ATOMS: atom_id res chain seq x y z
N MET A 1 11.48 8.20 17.58
CA MET A 1 12.52 8.85 16.75
C MET A 1 11.87 9.16 15.41
N PRO A 2 12.03 10.35 14.81
CA PRO A 2 11.66 10.51 13.40
C PRO A 2 12.46 9.46 12.62
N SER A 3 11.77 8.66 11.79
CA SER A 3 12.40 7.79 10.80
C SER A 3 13.51 8.60 10.13
N GLN A 4 14.76 8.15 10.21
CA GLN A 4 15.83 8.79 9.45
C GLN A 4 15.50 8.56 7.98
N ASP A 5 14.97 9.61 7.34
CA ASP A 5 14.76 9.63 5.91
C ASP A 5 16.12 9.51 5.20
N PHE A 6 16.13 9.01 3.96
CA PHE A 6 17.40 8.73 3.29
C PHE A 6 18.20 10.02 3.10
N THR A 7 19.51 9.91 3.33
CA THR A 7 20.47 11.00 3.13
C THR A 7 21.40 10.75 1.94
N GLN A 8 21.32 9.56 1.34
CA GLN A 8 22.09 9.14 0.17
C GLN A 8 21.27 8.14 -0.66
N ILE A 9 21.51 8.12 -1.97
CA ILE A 9 20.88 7.17 -2.89
C ILE A 9 21.65 5.83 -2.83
N PRO A 10 20.97 4.68 -2.65
CA PRO A 10 21.63 3.38 -2.55
C PRO A 10 22.23 2.94 -3.88
N VAL A 11 23.29 2.13 -3.82
CA VAL A 11 23.89 1.48 -5.00
C VAL A 11 23.55 -0.01 -4.98
N ILE A 12 22.94 -0.49 -6.06
CA ILE A 12 22.53 -1.89 -6.23
C ILE A 12 23.43 -2.56 -7.28
N ASP A 13 24.10 -3.63 -6.87
CA ASP A 13 24.93 -4.46 -7.74
C ASP A 13 24.06 -5.49 -8.49
N LEU A 14 24.07 -5.43 -9.82
CA LEU A 14 23.26 -6.33 -10.66
C LEU A 14 23.94 -7.66 -11.00
N SER A 15 25.18 -7.91 -10.54
CA SER A 15 25.94 -9.12 -10.88
C SER A 15 25.46 -10.40 -10.17
N SER A 16 24.77 -10.28 -9.03
CA SER A 16 24.26 -11.44 -8.28
C SER A 16 23.00 -11.12 -7.48
N PRO A 17 21.84 -11.74 -7.81
CA PRO A 17 20.58 -11.55 -7.10
C PRO A 17 20.54 -12.36 -5.79
N THR A 18 21.44 -12.04 -4.86
CA THR A 18 21.35 -12.61 -3.51
C THR A 18 20.05 -12.16 -2.83
N PRO A 19 19.50 -12.92 -1.86
CA PRO A 19 18.32 -12.48 -1.11
C PRO A 19 18.48 -11.10 -0.48
N GLN A 20 19.70 -10.76 -0.03
CA GLN A 20 20.00 -9.42 0.49
C GLN A 20 19.96 -8.35 -0.61
N ALA A 21 20.50 -8.62 -1.80
CA ALA A 21 20.47 -7.69 -2.92
C ALA A 21 19.03 -7.43 -3.40
N LEU A 22 18.20 -8.48 -3.48
CA LEU A 22 16.78 -8.35 -3.81
C LEU A 22 16.00 -7.58 -2.73
N SER A 23 16.31 -7.79 -1.45
CA SER A 23 15.75 -7.02 -0.34
C SER A 23 16.13 -5.54 -0.41
N ASN A 24 17.41 -5.23 -0.69
CA ASN A 24 17.88 -3.86 -0.87
C ASN A 24 17.22 -3.20 -2.10
N LEU A 25 17.04 -3.95 -3.19
CA LEU A 25 16.32 -3.48 -4.37
C LEU A 25 14.86 -3.19 -4.03
N ARG A 26 14.16 -4.10 -3.34
CA ARG A 26 12.78 -3.86 -2.87
C ARG A 26 12.70 -2.57 -2.06
N THR A 27 13.58 -2.40 -1.09
CA THR A 27 13.64 -1.19 -0.23
C THR A 27 13.83 0.07 -1.06
N ALA A 28 14.78 0.06 -2.02
CA ALA A 28 15.01 1.19 -2.90
C ALA A 28 13.79 1.53 -3.76
N LEU A 29 13.05 0.52 -4.24
CA LEU A 29 11.82 0.69 -5.01
C LEU A 29 10.67 1.26 -4.15
N THR A 30 10.45 0.71 -2.95
CA THR A 30 9.27 1.01 -2.14
C THR A 30 9.42 2.26 -1.28
N GLU A 31 10.64 2.59 -0.84
CA GLU A 31 10.85 3.65 0.15
C GLU A 31 11.53 4.90 -0.39
N ILE A 32 12.37 4.76 -1.42
CA ILE A 32 13.24 5.83 -1.93
C ILE A 32 12.77 6.30 -3.31
N GLY A 33 12.43 5.37 -4.21
CA GLY A 33 12.06 5.66 -5.60
C GLY A 33 13.24 6.03 -6.51
N PHE A 34 14.47 6.01 -5.97
CA PHE A 34 15.73 6.28 -6.67
C PHE A 34 16.82 5.32 -6.21
N LEU A 35 17.68 4.90 -7.13
CA LEU A 35 18.85 4.06 -6.86
C LEU A 35 19.95 4.29 -7.91
N TYR A 36 21.18 3.93 -7.59
CA TYR A 36 22.19 3.62 -8.60
C TYR A 36 22.18 2.12 -8.89
N ILE A 37 22.52 1.76 -10.13
CA ILE A 37 22.85 0.40 -10.49
C ILE A 37 24.30 0.31 -10.97
N SER A 38 25.03 -0.69 -10.48
CA SER A 38 26.40 -1.03 -10.89
C SER A 38 26.44 -2.43 -11.51
N ASN A 39 27.54 -2.76 -12.20
CA ASN A 39 27.71 -4.06 -12.89
C ASN A 39 26.55 -4.37 -13.85
N HIS A 40 26.05 -3.35 -14.54
CA HIS A 40 24.84 -3.41 -15.38
C HIS A 40 25.04 -4.16 -16.70
N SER A 41 26.27 -4.58 -17.04
CA SER A 41 26.61 -5.32 -18.27
C SER A 41 26.33 -4.58 -19.59
N VAL A 42 26.23 -3.24 -19.57
CA VAL A 42 26.19 -2.43 -20.80
C VAL A 42 27.64 -2.23 -21.26
N PRO A 43 28.00 -2.49 -22.52
CA PRO A 43 29.38 -2.36 -22.96
C PRO A 43 29.92 -0.93 -22.75
N THR A 44 31.10 -0.81 -22.15
CA THR A 44 31.77 0.48 -21.94
C THR A 44 31.99 1.23 -23.26
N SER A 45 32.23 0.51 -24.37
CA SER A 45 32.34 1.12 -25.70
C SER A 45 31.04 1.80 -26.15
N THR A 46 29.88 1.23 -25.84
CA THR A 46 28.56 1.83 -26.13
C THR A 46 28.38 3.14 -25.36
N ILE A 47 28.68 3.14 -24.05
CA ILE A 47 28.61 4.34 -23.20
C ILE A 47 29.58 5.42 -23.67
N THR A 48 30.85 5.06 -23.89
CA THR A 48 31.89 5.99 -24.34
C THR A 48 31.58 6.58 -25.71
N SER A 49 31.05 5.79 -26.64
CA SER A 49 30.65 6.29 -27.97
C SER A 49 29.53 7.32 -27.86
N LEU A 50 28.54 7.07 -27.00
CA LEU A 50 27.48 8.06 -26.74
C LEU A 50 28.05 9.34 -26.12
N ILE A 51 28.86 9.23 -25.06
CA ILE A 51 29.45 10.41 -24.39
C ILE A 51 30.26 11.25 -25.37
N ASN A 52 31.05 10.61 -26.25
CA ASN A 52 31.91 11.32 -27.19
C ASN A 52 31.15 12.07 -28.29
N ILE A 53 29.99 11.56 -28.73
CA ILE A 53 29.22 12.20 -29.81
C ILE A 53 28.30 13.34 -29.32
N LEU A 54 27.97 13.39 -28.02
CA LEU A 54 27.09 14.42 -27.47
C LEU A 54 27.61 15.86 -27.67
N PRO A 55 28.89 16.19 -27.43
CA PRO A 55 29.42 17.52 -27.71
C PRO A 55 29.33 17.90 -29.19
N GLU A 56 29.58 16.95 -30.09
CA GLU A 56 29.46 17.18 -31.53
C GLU A 56 28.01 17.52 -31.91
N LEU A 57 27.04 16.75 -31.43
CA LEU A 57 25.60 17.01 -31.61
C LEU A 57 25.19 18.40 -31.14
N PHE A 58 25.51 18.79 -29.91
CA PHE A 58 25.05 20.07 -29.37
C PHE A 58 25.82 21.28 -29.92
N SER A 59 27.01 21.05 -30.48
CA SER A 59 27.81 22.06 -31.20
C SER A 59 27.34 22.32 -32.64
N LEU A 60 26.40 21.52 -33.17
CA LEU A 60 25.85 21.73 -34.51
C LEU A 60 25.28 23.15 -34.66
N PRO A 61 25.40 23.77 -35.85
CA PRO A 61 24.78 25.06 -36.14
C PRO A 61 23.27 25.03 -35.84
N PRO A 62 22.67 26.15 -35.39
CA PRO A 62 21.24 26.21 -35.09
C PRO A 62 20.37 25.67 -36.21
N GLU A 63 20.69 25.96 -37.47
CA GLU A 63 19.94 25.50 -38.65
C GLU A 63 19.94 23.97 -38.77
N ALA A 64 21.06 23.31 -38.46
CA ALA A 64 21.17 21.85 -38.49
C ALA A 64 20.40 21.19 -37.33
N LYS A 65 20.30 21.86 -36.17
CA LYS A 65 19.44 21.38 -35.06
C LYS A 65 17.96 21.59 -35.36
N GLN A 66 17.60 22.68 -36.06
CA GLN A 66 16.23 22.92 -36.50
C GLN A 66 15.76 21.98 -37.63
N GLU A 67 16.68 21.39 -38.40
CA GLU A 67 16.34 20.33 -39.38
C GLU A 67 15.53 19.20 -38.72
N ILE A 68 15.89 18.85 -37.49
CA ILE A 68 15.27 17.78 -36.71
C ILE A 68 14.34 18.31 -35.61
N ALA A 69 13.82 19.53 -35.73
CA ALA A 69 12.99 20.14 -34.69
C ALA A 69 11.78 19.25 -34.34
N LEU A 70 11.40 19.24 -33.05
CA LEU A 70 10.28 18.45 -32.54
C LEU A 70 8.97 18.75 -33.28
N GLU A 71 8.77 20.01 -33.70
CA GLU A 71 7.59 20.48 -34.46
C GLU A 71 7.44 19.82 -35.83
N ASN A 72 8.52 19.26 -36.39
CA ASN A 72 8.50 18.53 -37.66
C ASN A 72 8.01 17.08 -37.49
N SER A 73 7.89 16.58 -36.25
CA SER A 73 7.56 15.19 -35.95
C SER A 73 6.19 15.04 -35.28
N PRO A 74 5.24 14.31 -35.88
CA PRO A 74 3.99 13.97 -35.20
C PRO A 74 4.18 13.01 -34.01
N HIS A 75 5.38 12.43 -33.88
CA HIS A 75 5.75 11.44 -32.86
C HIS A 75 6.37 12.08 -31.61
N PHE A 76 6.54 13.41 -31.60
CA PHE A 76 7.30 14.13 -30.57
C PHE A 76 8.72 13.59 -30.42
N LEU A 77 9.40 13.35 -31.56
CA LEU A 77 10.80 12.93 -31.63
C LEU A 77 11.59 13.99 -32.42
N GLY A 78 12.58 14.63 -31.80
CA GLY A 78 13.33 15.73 -32.39
C GLY A 78 13.96 16.69 -31.38
N TYR A 79 14.54 17.77 -31.88
CA TYR A 79 15.23 18.79 -31.12
C TYR A 79 14.27 19.82 -30.49
N SER A 80 14.58 20.24 -29.27
CA SER A 80 13.99 21.38 -28.58
C SER A 80 15.09 22.30 -28.04
N ALA A 81 14.93 23.60 -28.26
CA ALA A 81 15.92 24.61 -27.87
C ALA A 81 15.84 24.96 -26.38
N ALA A 82 16.89 25.59 -25.85
CA ALA A 82 16.90 26.05 -24.47
C ALA A 82 15.77 27.03 -24.16
N GLY A 83 15.03 26.77 -23.09
CA GLY A 83 13.91 27.62 -22.64
C GLY A 83 12.57 27.36 -23.33
N THR A 84 12.46 26.35 -24.19
CA THR A 84 11.17 26.03 -24.86
C THR A 84 10.25 25.17 -24.00
N GLU A 85 10.79 24.34 -23.11
CA GLU A 85 9.99 23.54 -22.17
C GLU A 85 9.69 24.30 -20.87
N THR A 86 8.59 23.96 -20.23
CA THR A 86 8.15 24.57 -18.97
C THR A 86 7.84 23.50 -17.94
N THR A 87 8.54 23.54 -16.81
CA THR A 87 8.30 22.68 -15.65
C THR A 87 8.00 23.53 -14.42
N ALA A 88 6.98 23.14 -13.66
CA ALA A 88 6.52 23.88 -12.47
C ALA A 88 6.27 25.39 -12.73
N GLY A 89 5.77 25.72 -13.93
CA GLY A 89 5.44 27.10 -14.34
C GLY A 89 6.65 27.98 -14.68
N LYS A 90 7.85 27.41 -14.80
CA LYS A 90 9.08 28.12 -15.19
C LYS A 90 9.72 27.46 -16.40
N ALA A 91 10.35 28.26 -17.26
CA ALA A 91 11.08 27.75 -18.42
C ALA A 91 12.33 26.96 -17.98
N ASP A 92 12.56 25.82 -18.62
CA ASP A 92 13.70 24.93 -18.37
C ASP A 92 14.89 25.33 -19.25
N LEU A 93 16.03 25.63 -18.62
CA LEU A 93 17.25 26.00 -19.32
C LEU A 93 18.06 24.76 -19.70
N ARG A 94 17.53 24.00 -20.65
CA ARG A 94 18.19 22.88 -21.32
C ARG A 94 17.80 22.84 -22.78
N GLU A 95 18.75 22.48 -23.63
CA GLU A 95 18.40 21.99 -24.97
C GLU A 95 18.42 20.46 -24.98
N GLN A 96 17.61 19.85 -25.83
CA GLN A 96 17.48 18.39 -25.87
C GLN A 96 17.13 17.85 -27.25
N VAL A 97 17.42 16.57 -27.46
CA VAL A 97 16.94 15.78 -28.60
C VAL A 97 16.22 14.56 -28.07
N GLU A 98 14.94 14.40 -28.44
CA GLU A 98 14.14 13.21 -28.16
C GLU A 98 14.26 12.20 -29.30
N LEU A 99 14.67 10.99 -28.96
CA LEU A 99 14.84 9.86 -29.87
C LEU A 99 14.17 8.62 -29.26
N ALA A 100 14.01 7.57 -30.04
CA ALA A 100 13.39 6.33 -29.58
C ALA A 100 13.87 5.11 -30.36
N THR A 101 13.40 3.91 -29.98
CA THR A 101 13.50 2.71 -30.82
C THR A 101 13.00 3.04 -32.23
N GLU A 102 13.79 2.68 -33.24
CA GLU A 102 13.45 2.96 -34.62
C GLU A 102 12.20 2.16 -35.03
N LEU A 103 11.12 2.85 -35.35
CA LEU A 103 9.88 2.27 -35.86
C LEU A 103 9.49 2.91 -37.20
N GLU A 104 8.71 2.18 -37.97
CA GLU A 104 8.07 2.75 -39.17
C GLU A 104 6.89 3.63 -38.79
N ARG A 105 6.54 4.56 -39.69
CA ARG A 105 5.35 5.40 -39.52
C ARG A 105 4.09 4.53 -39.64
N ALA A 106 3.10 4.78 -38.77
CA ALA A 106 1.80 4.16 -38.86
C ALA A 106 1.13 4.40 -40.24
N PRO A 107 0.41 3.40 -40.81
CA PRO A 107 -0.31 3.56 -42.07
C PRO A 107 -1.35 4.68 -42.03
N ASP A 108 -1.63 5.28 -43.18
CA ASP A 108 -2.70 6.29 -43.29
C ASP A 108 -4.06 5.68 -42.91
N GLY A 109 -4.81 6.40 -42.07
CA GLY A 109 -6.10 5.95 -41.54
C GLY A 109 -6.02 5.09 -40.26
N ALA A 110 -4.82 4.82 -39.74
CA ALA A 110 -4.67 4.25 -38.40
C ALA A 110 -5.24 5.18 -37.31
N PRO A 111 -5.64 4.65 -36.15
CA PRO A 111 -6.03 5.45 -35.00
C PRO A 111 -5.01 6.56 -34.66
N LEU A 112 -5.50 7.73 -34.25
CA LEU A 112 -4.65 8.90 -34.00
C LEU A 112 -3.51 8.63 -33.01
N TYR A 113 -3.75 7.79 -32.00
CA TYR A 113 -2.74 7.45 -31.00
C TYR A 113 -1.55 6.66 -31.59
N ASP A 114 -1.73 5.95 -32.71
CA ASP A 114 -0.62 5.28 -33.39
C ASP A 114 0.33 6.29 -34.04
N GLY A 115 -0.16 7.49 -34.34
CA GLY A 115 0.65 8.61 -34.82
C GLY A 115 1.63 9.15 -33.77
N LEU A 116 1.49 8.79 -32.49
CA LEU A 116 2.46 9.16 -31.43
C LEU A 116 3.73 8.30 -31.46
N ARG A 117 3.75 7.24 -32.28
CA ARG A 117 4.87 6.32 -32.48
C ARG A 117 5.34 6.39 -33.93
N GLY A 118 6.64 6.31 -34.14
CA GLY A 118 7.20 6.35 -35.49
C GLY A 118 8.70 6.65 -35.55
N PRO A 119 9.22 6.99 -36.74
CA PRO A 119 10.65 7.12 -36.96
C PRO A 119 11.27 8.33 -36.27
N ASN A 120 12.56 8.21 -35.97
CA ASN A 120 13.39 9.30 -35.50
C ASN A 120 13.70 10.31 -36.62
N GLN A 121 14.05 11.54 -36.22
CA GLN A 121 14.66 12.53 -37.09
C GLN A 121 16.17 12.57 -36.84
N TRP A 122 16.98 12.47 -37.90
CA TRP A 122 18.45 12.42 -37.81
C TRP A 122 19.06 13.65 -38.48
N PRO A 123 19.99 14.37 -37.83
CA PRO A 123 20.59 15.58 -38.40
C PRO A 123 21.54 15.20 -39.54
N SER A 124 21.37 15.84 -40.71
CA SER A 124 22.20 15.55 -41.88
C SER A 124 23.69 15.83 -41.66
N GLY A 125 24.00 16.79 -40.77
CA GLY A 125 25.36 17.19 -40.40
C GLY A 125 26.08 16.24 -39.44
N LEU A 126 25.43 15.18 -38.93
CA LEU A 126 26.04 14.21 -38.01
C LEU A 126 25.47 12.79 -38.25
N PRO A 127 25.75 12.16 -39.40
CA PRO A 127 25.16 10.88 -39.78
C PRO A 127 25.54 9.71 -38.85
N GLU A 128 26.69 9.78 -38.17
CA GLU A 128 27.16 8.77 -37.22
C GLU A 128 26.26 8.65 -35.98
N LEU A 129 25.50 9.72 -35.65
CA LEU A 129 24.62 9.76 -34.49
C LEU A 129 23.61 8.61 -34.48
N LYS A 130 23.07 8.26 -35.66
CA LYS A 130 22.10 7.17 -35.80
C LYS A 130 22.65 5.86 -35.27
N GLY A 131 23.83 5.45 -35.74
CA GLY A 131 24.44 4.18 -35.33
C GLY A 131 24.75 4.14 -33.84
N VAL A 132 25.27 5.23 -33.28
CA VAL A 132 25.61 5.34 -31.85
C VAL A 132 24.35 5.26 -30.98
N VAL A 133 23.32 6.04 -31.30
CA VAL A 133 22.08 6.08 -30.51
C VAL A 133 21.30 4.78 -30.63
N THR A 134 21.16 4.21 -31.84
CA THR A 134 20.48 2.93 -32.02
C THR A 134 21.14 1.84 -31.18
N ARG A 135 22.48 1.75 -31.21
CA ARG A 135 23.21 0.79 -30.39
C ARG A 135 23.01 1.02 -28.89
N TYR A 136 22.98 2.27 -28.46
CA TYR A 136 22.73 2.62 -27.06
C TYR A 136 21.33 2.16 -26.61
N ILE A 137 20.29 2.46 -27.39
CA ILE A 137 18.91 2.07 -27.06
C ILE A 137 18.77 0.55 -27.00
N GLU A 138 19.39 -0.21 -27.93
CA GLU A 138 19.41 -1.68 -27.89
C GLU A 138 19.98 -2.21 -26.58
N GLU A 139 21.16 -1.73 -26.16
CA GLU A 139 21.81 -2.20 -24.94
C GLU A 139 21.05 -1.81 -23.67
N LEU A 140 20.45 -0.62 -23.64
CA LEU A 140 19.63 -0.16 -22.52
C LEU A 140 18.28 -0.88 -22.46
N THR A 141 17.75 -1.34 -23.60
CA THR A 141 16.56 -2.22 -23.65
C THR A 141 16.87 -3.55 -22.98
N LEU A 142 17.99 -4.18 -23.35
CA LEU A 142 18.44 -5.43 -22.73
C LEU A 142 18.71 -5.26 -21.23
N LEU A 143 19.26 -4.12 -20.80
CA LEU A 143 19.39 -3.79 -19.39
C LEU A 143 18.02 -3.68 -18.71
N GLY A 144 17.09 -2.96 -19.33
CA GLY A 144 15.73 -2.79 -18.83
C GLY A 144 15.01 -4.11 -18.58
N GLU A 145 15.10 -5.05 -19.51
CA GLU A 145 14.51 -6.39 -19.36
C GLU A 145 15.18 -7.21 -18.25
N ARG A 146 16.51 -7.15 -18.11
CA ARG A 146 17.20 -7.82 -16.99
C ARG A 146 16.79 -7.23 -15.65
N PHE A 147 16.75 -5.90 -15.56
CA PHE A 147 16.32 -5.19 -14.37
C PHE A 147 14.86 -5.52 -14.04
N LEU A 148 13.99 -5.65 -15.05
CA LEU A 148 12.59 -6.01 -14.88
C LEU A 148 12.39 -7.37 -14.20
N ARG A 149 13.18 -8.38 -14.59
CA ARG A 149 13.17 -9.68 -13.92
C ARG A 149 13.61 -9.58 -12.46
N LEU A 150 14.66 -8.81 -12.19
CA LEU A 150 15.15 -8.58 -10.82
C LEU A 150 14.12 -7.86 -9.96
N VAL A 151 13.39 -6.90 -10.54
CA VAL A 151 12.29 -6.21 -9.87
C VAL A 151 11.15 -7.20 -9.56
N ALA A 152 10.74 -8.04 -10.51
CA ALA A 152 9.73 -9.07 -10.27
C ALA A 152 10.15 -10.03 -9.15
N GLN A 153 11.39 -10.53 -9.17
CA GLN A 153 11.95 -11.36 -8.10
C GLN A 153 12.00 -10.61 -6.76
N ALA A 154 12.42 -9.36 -6.78
CA ALA A 154 12.47 -8.51 -5.60
C ALA A 154 11.07 -8.26 -5.03
N LEU A 155 9.99 -8.48 -5.77
CA LEU A 155 8.60 -8.37 -5.31
C LEU A 155 7.96 -9.74 -5.03
N ASP A 156 8.74 -10.83 -5.04
CA ASP A 156 8.26 -12.23 -4.96
C ASP A 156 7.22 -12.59 -6.04
N LEU A 157 7.34 -12.00 -7.23
CA LEU A 157 6.49 -12.25 -8.37
C LEU A 157 7.19 -13.14 -9.43
N PRO A 158 6.44 -13.82 -10.30
CA PRO A 158 7.01 -14.50 -11.46
C PRO A 158 7.84 -13.55 -12.34
N GLU A 159 9.03 -13.96 -12.76
CA GLU A 159 10.02 -13.07 -13.39
C GLU A 159 9.53 -12.35 -14.66
N GLU A 160 8.61 -12.98 -15.39
CA GLU A 160 8.12 -12.49 -16.68
C GLU A 160 6.74 -11.81 -16.59
N ILE A 161 6.18 -11.66 -15.39
CA ILE A 161 4.79 -11.19 -15.18
C ILE A 161 4.51 -9.82 -15.83
N PHE A 162 5.56 -9.04 -16.02
CA PHE A 162 5.49 -7.65 -16.44
C PHE A 162 5.82 -7.43 -17.92
N PHE A 163 6.32 -8.44 -18.63
CA PHE A 163 6.81 -8.28 -20.00
C PHE A 163 5.70 -7.97 -21.01
N SER A 164 4.48 -8.42 -20.74
CA SER A 164 3.30 -8.14 -21.58
C SER A 164 2.91 -6.66 -21.62
N TYR A 165 3.44 -5.83 -20.73
CA TYR A 165 3.15 -4.40 -20.64
C TYR A 165 4.27 -3.51 -21.22
N LEU A 166 5.33 -4.12 -21.77
CA LEU A 166 6.40 -3.35 -22.40
C LEU A 166 5.93 -2.74 -23.72
N SER A 167 6.31 -1.48 -23.93
CA SER A 167 6.12 -0.77 -25.19
C SER A 167 7.10 -1.29 -26.24
N ASP A 168 6.70 -1.29 -27.50
CA ASP A 168 7.57 -1.55 -28.65
C ASP A 168 8.52 -0.38 -28.97
N GLN A 169 8.24 0.80 -28.39
CA GLN A 169 9.06 2.00 -28.55
C GLN A 169 9.56 2.52 -27.21
N HIS A 170 10.86 2.32 -26.94
CA HIS A 170 11.57 2.91 -25.80
C HIS A 170 12.11 4.28 -26.19
N ARG A 171 11.99 5.27 -25.31
CA ARG A 171 12.42 6.66 -25.58
C ARG A 171 13.76 6.98 -24.91
N LEU A 172 14.52 7.87 -25.53
CA LEU A 172 15.80 8.39 -25.08
C LEU A 172 15.79 9.92 -25.20
N LYS A 173 16.21 10.61 -24.14
CA LYS A 173 16.46 12.05 -24.16
C LYS A 173 17.95 12.31 -24.05
N LEU A 174 18.51 12.98 -25.06
CA LEU A 174 19.86 13.53 -25.01
C LEU A 174 19.74 14.98 -24.57
N VAL A 175 20.41 15.39 -23.50
CA VAL A 175 20.19 16.70 -22.87
C VAL A 175 21.51 17.43 -22.67
N HIS A 176 21.52 18.73 -22.96
CA HIS A 176 22.63 19.64 -22.66
C HIS A 176 22.14 20.85 -21.86
N TYR A 177 22.79 21.07 -20.71
CA TYR A 177 22.56 22.23 -19.85
C TYR A 177 23.63 23.27 -20.13
N PRO A 178 23.28 24.46 -20.67
CA PRO A 178 24.25 25.53 -20.86
C PRO A 178 24.76 26.04 -19.51
N ALA A 179 26.04 26.45 -19.48
CA ALA A 179 26.61 27.08 -18.30
C ALA A 179 25.86 28.38 -17.96
N SER A 180 25.42 28.53 -16.72
CA SER A 180 24.71 29.71 -16.23
C SER A 180 25.41 30.28 -14.99
N THR A 181 25.57 31.60 -14.95
CA THR A 181 26.07 32.34 -13.78
C THR A 181 24.95 32.85 -12.88
N THR A 182 23.69 32.68 -13.29
CA THR A 182 22.48 33.05 -12.55
C THR A 182 21.80 31.80 -12.01
N SER A 183 21.25 31.86 -10.79
CA SER A 183 20.46 30.77 -10.19
C SER A 183 19.09 30.68 -10.88
N SER A 184 19.09 30.08 -12.06
CA SER A 184 17.94 29.81 -12.91
C SER A 184 17.71 28.31 -13.03
N GLN A 185 16.45 27.89 -13.16
CA GLN A 185 16.06 26.48 -13.22
C GLN A 185 16.67 25.79 -14.45
N GLY A 186 17.43 24.72 -14.23
CA GLY A 186 17.79 23.78 -15.29
C GLY A 186 16.54 22.99 -15.71
N VAL A 187 16.02 22.19 -14.77
CA VAL A 187 14.67 21.59 -14.83
C VAL A 187 14.04 21.70 -13.45
N GLY A 188 12.74 21.98 -13.41
CA GLY A 188 11.99 22.10 -12.16
C GLY A 188 11.75 20.75 -11.48
N PRO A 189 11.27 20.76 -10.22
CA PRO A 189 10.82 19.54 -9.54
C PRO A 189 9.71 18.86 -10.34
N HIS A 190 9.90 17.59 -10.69
CA HIS A 190 8.93 16.77 -11.40
C HIS A 190 9.15 15.27 -11.13
N LYS A 191 8.19 14.45 -11.56
CA LYS A 191 8.33 12.99 -11.70
C LYS A 191 8.22 12.63 -13.18
N ASP A 192 8.94 11.60 -13.60
CA ASP A 192 8.81 11.07 -14.95
C ASP A 192 7.46 10.36 -15.12
N SER A 193 6.66 10.85 -16.07
CA SER A 193 5.28 10.41 -16.28
C SER A 193 5.14 9.21 -17.21
N SER A 194 6.20 8.80 -17.90
CA SER A 194 6.15 7.76 -18.94
C SER A 194 7.15 6.64 -18.68
N GLY A 195 6.73 5.39 -18.92
CA GLY A 195 7.58 4.22 -18.78
C GLY A 195 7.68 3.72 -17.34
N TRP A 196 8.35 2.58 -17.18
CA TRP A 196 8.46 1.88 -15.90
C TRP A 196 9.49 2.55 -14.98
N TRP A 197 10.59 2.99 -15.57
CA TRP A 197 11.69 3.70 -14.95
C TRP A 197 12.54 4.37 -16.01
N THR A 198 13.36 5.32 -15.58
CA THR A 198 14.37 5.97 -16.40
C THR A 198 15.75 5.49 -15.97
N PHE A 199 16.57 5.04 -16.93
CA PHE A 199 18.01 4.87 -16.74
C PHE A 199 18.71 6.15 -17.14
N LEU A 200 19.30 6.85 -16.17
CA LEU A 200 19.95 8.13 -16.36
C LEU A 200 21.47 7.97 -16.30
N LEU A 201 22.12 8.29 -17.42
CA LEU A 201 23.57 8.43 -17.51
C LEU A 201 23.99 9.88 -17.25
N GLN A 202 24.80 10.10 -16.22
CA GLN A 202 25.43 11.41 -15.98
C GLN A 202 26.69 11.55 -16.84
N ALA A 203 26.53 11.97 -18.10
CA ALA A 203 27.59 12.00 -19.11
C ALA A 203 28.77 12.96 -18.81
N SER A 204 28.62 13.87 -17.84
CA SER A 204 29.65 14.83 -17.41
C SER A 204 29.95 14.68 -15.92
N PRO A 205 30.76 13.68 -15.50
CA PRO A 205 30.90 13.30 -14.09
C PRO A 205 31.50 14.39 -13.18
N GLN A 206 32.18 15.37 -13.77
CA GLN A 206 32.73 16.53 -13.09
C GLN A 206 31.69 17.64 -12.79
N VAL A 207 30.46 17.50 -13.30
CA VAL A 207 29.39 18.49 -13.16
C VAL A 207 28.30 17.94 -12.24
N ASN A 208 28.03 18.65 -11.14
CA ASN A 208 26.90 18.36 -10.27
C ASN A 208 25.64 19.09 -10.75
N GLY A 209 24.46 18.54 -10.49
CA GLY A 209 23.20 19.21 -10.85
C GLY A 209 21.93 18.42 -10.62
N LEU A 210 22.01 17.09 -10.41
CA LEU A 210 20.86 16.27 -10.09
C LEU A 210 20.63 16.23 -8.57
N GLN A 211 19.39 16.45 -8.17
CA GLN A 211 18.94 16.34 -6.78
C GLN A 211 17.61 15.57 -6.73
N VAL A 212 17.39 14.87 -5.62
CA VAL A 212 16.15 14.13 -5.33
C VAL A 212 15.54 14.66 -4.06
N LEU A 213 14.22 14.90 -4.08
CA LEU A 213 13.49 15.34 -2.89
C LEU A 213 13.09 14.11 -2.06
N ASN A 214 13.55 14.03 -0.82
CA ASN A 214 13.15 12.97 0.10
C ASN A 214 11.79 13.29 0.78
N LYS A 215 11.23 12.32 1.52
CA LYS A 215 9.91 12.43 2.19
C LYS A 215 9.88 13.52 3.27
N SER A 216 11.03 13.92 3.80
CA SER A 216 11.19 15.03 4.76
C SER A 216 11.18 16.41 4.09
N GLY A 217 11.12 16.48 2.76
CA GLY A 217 11.16 17.72 1.99
C GLY A 217 12.58 18.28 1.80
N SER A 218 13.61 17.45 2.01
CA SER A 218 15.01 17.81 1.82
C SER A 218 15.52 17.36 0.45
N TRP A 219 16.24 18.24 -0.25
CA TRP A 219 16.91 17.90 -1.50
C TRP A 219 18.24 17.20 -1.21
N ILE A 220 18.40 16.02 -1.80
CA ILE A 220 19.58 15.15 -1.68
C ILE A 220 20.33 15.18 -3.00
N ASP A 221 21.62 15.52 -2.96
CA ASP A 221 22.47 15.53 -4.14
C ASP A 221 22.72 14.10 -4.67
N VAL A 222 22.72 13.95 -5.99
CA VAL A 222 22.98 12.70 -6.69
C VAL A 222 24.28 12.85 -7.51
N PRO A 223 25.45 12.66 -6.89
CA PRO A 223 26.74 12.84 -7.57
C PRO A 223 26.95 11.80 -8.65
N ALA A 224 27.71 12.12 -9.70
CA ALA A 224 28.03 11.13 -10.72
C ALA A 224 28.98 10.06 -10.16
N ILE A 225 28.56 8.79 -10.19
CA ILE A 225 29.40 7.65 -9.82
C ILE A 225 29.87 6.94 -11.11
N PRO A 226 31.19 6.75 -11.31
CA PRO A 226 31.70 6.06 -12.49
C PRO A 226 31.09 4.66 -12.67
N ASP A 227 30.80 4.28 -13.92
CA ASP A 227 30.27 2.96 -14.31
C ASP A 227 28.94 2.60 -13.61
N THR A 228 28.07 3.59 -13.43
CA THR A 228 26.71 3.41 -12.90
C THR A 228 25.67 4.15 -13.74
N PHE A 229 24.42 3.70 -13.63
CA PHE A 229 23.25 4.49 -14.01
C PHE A 229 22.47 4.87 -12.75
N VAL A 230 21.95 6.08 -12.72
CA VAL A 230 20.86 6.43 -11.78
C VAL A 230 19.58 5.86 -12.36
N VAL A 231 18.73 5.28 -11.52
CA VAL A 231 17.41 4.77 -11.87
C VAL A 231 16.38 5.49 -11.03
N ASN A 232 15.39 6.09 -11.69
CA ASN A 232 14.20 6.62 -11.02
C ASN A 232 12.96 5.90 -11.52
N ILE A 233 12.04 5.64 -10.59
CA ILE A 233 10.82 4.88 -10.88
C ILE A 233 9.79 5.80 -11.52
N GLY A 234 9.20 5.33 -12.62
CA GLY A 234 8.19 6.06 -13.39
C GLY A 234 6.79 5.85 -12.84
N GLN A 235 5.92 6.85 -13.02
CA GLN A 235 4.55 6.82 -12.52
C GLN A 235 3.73 5.63 -13.06
N ALA A 236 4.00 5.14 -14.28
CA ALA A 236 3.28 4.01 -14.84
C ALA A 236 3.49 2.72 -14.04
N PHE A 237 4.67 2.53 -13.45
CA PHE A 237 4.94 1.37 -12.61
C PHE A 237 4.30 1.49 -11.22
N GLU A 238 4.21 2.70 -10.67
CA GLU A 238 3.39 2.99 -9.48
C GLU A 238 1.93 2.57 -9.73
N VAL A 239 1.37 2.87 -10.91
CA VAL A 239 0.00 2.50 -11.29
C VAL A 239 -0.19 0.98 -11.45
N VAL A 240 0.69 0.29 -12.18
CA VAL A 240 0.58 -1.17 -12.41
C VAL A 240 0.69 -1.96 -11.10
N THR A 241 1.40 -1.41 -10.12
CA THR A 241 1.51 -2.01 -8.78
C THR A 241 0.43 -1.53 -7.82
N ASN A 242 -0.58 -0.78 -8.31
CA ASN A 242 -1.65 -0.18 -7.52
C ASN A 242 -1.13 0.59 -6.29
N GLY A 243 -0.03 1.31 -6.47
CA GLY A 243 0.65 2.06 -5.43
C GLY A 243 1.51 1.22 -4.47
N TYR A 244 1.65 -0.10 -4.63
CA TYR A 244 2.55 -0.93 -3.79
C TYR A 244 4.00 -0.42 -3.85
N ILE A 245 4.42 0.09 -5.00
CA ILE A 245 5.67 0.81 -5.16
C ILE A 245 5.39 2.30 -4.97
N ASN A 246 6.09 2.91 -4.02
CA ASN A 246 5.93 4.30 -3.59
C ASN A 246 4.63 4.61 -2.80
N MET A 247 4.06 3.63 -2.09
CA MET A 247 2.98 3.90 -1.13
C MET A 247 3.55 4.70 0.04
N ALA A 248 3.44 6.02 0.01
CA ALA A 248 3.30 6.72 1.27
C ALA A 248 1.90 6.37 1.82
N LEU A 249 1.80 6.12 3.14
CA LEU A 249 0.54 6.07 3.88
C LEU A 249 -0.19 7.43 3.79
N GLU A 250 -0.71 7.78 2.62
CA GLU A 250 -1.48 8.99 2.38
C GLU A 250 -2.95 8.68 2.61
N LEU A 251 -3.34 8.82 3.87
CA LEU A 251 -4.74 8.85 4.27
C LEU A 251 -5.23 10.30 4.34
N PRO A 252 -6.51 10.56 4.01
CA PRO A 252 -7.11 11.86 4.27
C PRO A 252 -6.98 12.26 5.75
N ALA A 253 -7.05 13.57 5.99
CA ALA A 253 -7.00 14.10 7.35
C ALA A 253 -8.11 13.49 8.23
N ARG A 254 -7.72 13.06 9.42
CA ARG A 254 -8.63 12.53 10.44
C ARG A 254 -9.51 13.65 10.99
N GLN A 255 -10.77 13.33 11.22
CA GLN A 255 -11.78 14.15 11.87
C GLN A 255 -12.07 13.61 13.27
N LYS A 256 -12.70 14.44 14.10
CA LYS A 256 -13.08 14.08 15.46
C LYS A 256 -14.57 14.31 15.70
N PHE A 257 -15.22 13.33 16.31
CA PHE A 257 -16.61 13.38 16.74
C PHE A 257 -16.67 13.13 18.25
N THR A 258 -17.52 13.86 18.97
CA THR A 258 -17.74 13.64 20.41
C THR A 258 -19.14 13.09 20.60
N ALA A 259 -19.24 11.85 21.07
CA ALA A 259 -20.49 11.20 21.39
C ALA A 259 -21.14 11.79 22.66
N HIS A 260 -22.41 11.50 22.88
CA HIS A 260 -23.16 11.98 24.04
C HIS A 260 -22.52 11.56 25.38
N SER A 261 -21.84 10.42 25.43
CA SER A 261 -21.09 9.95 26.61
C SER A 261 -19.87 10.81 26.96
N GLY A 262 -19.43 11.69 26.05
CA GLY A 262 -18.19 12.45 26.14
C GLY A 262 -16.98 11.74 25.51
N ASN A 263 -17.15 10.52 25.00
CA ASN A 263 -16.11 9.85 24.24
C ASN A 263 -15.87 10.56 22.91
N VAL A 264 -14.60 10.84 22.62
CA VAL A 264 -14.15 11.36 21.33
C VAL A 264 -13.71 10.22 20.43
N TYR A 265 -14.23 10.17 19.22
CA TYR A 265 -13.84 9.24 18.16
C TYR A 265 -13.03 9.95 17.07
N SER A 266 -11.94 9.32 16.65
CA SER A 266 -11.16 9.69 15.47
C SER A 266 -11.64 8.87 14.26
N TYR A 267 -11.93 9.54 13.15
CA TYR A 267 -12.39 8.87 11.94
C TYR A 267 -11.93 9.57 10.66
N ILE A 268 -12.00 8.88 9.54
CA ILE A 268 -11.90 9.45 8.20
C ILE A 268 -13.28 9.39 7.57
N PHE A 269 -13.70 10.49 6.95
CA PHE A 269 -14.92 10.55 6.14
C PHE A 269 -14.62 11.13 4.77
N ILE A 270 -14.98 10.39 3.73
CA ILE A 270 -14.98 10.81 2.33
C ILE A 270 -16.43 10.73 1.85
N PRO A 271 -17.05 11.85 1.41
CA PRO A 271 -18.41 11.81 0.91
C PRO A 271 -18.48 11.08 -0.43
N PRO A 272 -19.59 10.38 -0.73
CA PRO A 272 -19.79 9.74 -2.02
C PRO A 272 -19.78 10.75 -3.17
N THR A 273 -19.25 10.36 -4.32
CA THR A 273 -19.15 11.24 -5.52
C THR A 273 -19.94 10.70 -6.72
N ALA A 274 -19.89 9.40 -6.96
CA ALA A 274 -20.59 8.74 -8.07
C ALA A 274 -21.65 7.74 -7.60
N GLN A 275 -21.45 7.16 -6.41
CA GLN A 275 -22.38 6.21 -5.79
C GLN A 275 -23.28 6.92 -4.78
N SER A 276 -24.42 6.33 -4.42
CA SER A 276 -25.19 6.78 -3.24
C SER A 276 -24.79 6.06 -1.96
N THR A 277 -24.08 4.93 -2.08
CA THR A 277 -23.72 4.05 -0.97
C THR A 277 -22.49 4.54 -0.22
N THR A 278 -22.53 4.49 1.11
CA THR A 278 -21.38 4.76 1.99
C THR A 278 -21.00 3.49 2.75
N LEU A 279 -19.70 3.25 2.87
CA LEU A 279 -19.10 2.07 3.52
C LEU A 279 -18.53 2.47 4.89
N LEU A 280 -18.98 1.82 5.95
CA LEU A 280 -18.46 1.97 7.31
C LEU A 280 -17.48 0.84 7.63
N PHE A 281 -16.22 1.18 7.90
CA PHE A 281 -15.15 0.25 8.24
C PHE A 281 -14.87 0.26 9.75
N LEU A 282 -15.00 -0.92 10.36
CA LEU A 282 -14.73 -1.17 11.78
C LEU A 282 -13.59 -2.19 11.90
N HIS A 283 -12.42 -1.74 12.31
CA HIS A 283 -11.24 -2.60 12.47
C HIS A 283 -11.34 -3.51 13.70
N GLY A 284 -10.47 -4.53 13.79
CA GLY A 284 -10.34 -5.37 14.98
C GLY A 284 -9.00 -5.22 15.68
N PHE A 285 -8.58 -6.23 16.43
CA PHE A 285 -7.31 -6.25 17.16
C PHE A 285 -6.21 -6.95 16.34
N PRO A 286 -4.97 -6.43 16.33
CA PRO A 286 -4.45 -5.18 16.88
C PRO A 286 -4.35 -4.13 15.76
N SER A 287 -5.48 -3.77 15.17
CA SER A 287 -5.54 -2.84 14.05
C SER A 287 -6.01 -1.45 14.50
N THR A 288 -5.79 -0.46 13.64
CA THR A 288 -6.39 0.87 13.74
C THR A 288 -7.13 1.18 12.43
N LEU A 289 -7.76 2.34 12.31
CA LEU A 289 -8.36 2.77 11.04
C LEU A 289 -7.34 2.81 9.89
N THR A 290 -6.04 2.94 10.19
CA THR A 290 -4.97 3.00 9.19
C THR A 290 -4.88 1.71 8.36
N ASP A 291 -5.22 0.58 8.94
CA ASP A 291 -5.14 -0.74 8.30
C ASP A 291 -6.14 -0.87 7.13
N TRP A 292 -7.13 0.02 7.06
CA TRP A 292 -8.06 0.13 5.94
C TRP A 292 -7.52 0.94 4.76
N VAL A 293 -6.24 1.34 4.73
CA VAL A 293 -5.69 2.23 3.68
C VAL A 293 -6.03 1.78 2.26
N HIS A 294 -5.87 0.49 1.97
CA HIS A 294 -6.16 -0.06 0.65
C HIS A 294 -7.66 -0.05 0.30
N GLN A 295 -8.53 -0.21 1.30
CA GLN A 295 -9.98 -0.16 1.12
C GLN A 295 -10.44 1.30 0.95
N ILE A 296 -9.93 2.21 1.78
CA ILE A 296 -10.25 3.64 1.71
C ILE A 296 -9.90 4.19 0.32
N GLN A 297 -8.69 3.90 -0.18
CA GLN A 297 -8.23 4.34 -1.49
C GLN A 297 -9.10 3.76 -2.62
N HIS A 298 -9.31 2.44 -2.62
CA HIS A 298 -10.10 1.76 -3.66
C HIS A 298 -11.55 2.24 -3.73
N PHE A 299 -12.27 2.24 -2.61
CA PHE A 299 -13.70 2.53 -2.65
C PHE A 299 -13.97 4.02 -2.89
N SER A 300 -13.12 4.91 -2.41
CA SER A 300 -13.25 6.33 -2.71
C SER A 300 -12.95 6.66 -4.18
N SER A 301 -11.99 5.99 -4.82
CA SER A 301 -11.73 6.17 -6.26
C SER A 301 -12.88 5.67 -7.13
N GLU A 302 -13.58 4.63 -6.69
CA GLU A 302 -14.80 4.10 -7.33
C GLU A 302 -16.07 4.94 -7.02
N GLY A 303 -15.89 6.02 -6.25
CA GLY A 303 -16.92 7.02 -5.95
C GLY A 303 -17.90 6.64 -4.84
N TYR A 304 -17.60 5.61 -4.04
CA TYR A 304 -18.33 5.30 -2.80
C TYR A 304 -18.01 6.31 -1.70
N GLY A 305 -18.96 6.53 -0.81
CA GLY A 305 -18.67 7.18 0.46
C GLY A 305 -17.89 6.24 1.36
N VAL A 306 -17.00 6.77 2.19
CA VAL A 306 -16.17 5.99 3.12
C VAL A 306 -16.19 6.62 4.50
N VAL A 307 -16.49 5.82 5.53
CA VAL A 307 -16.31 6.15 6.95
C VAL A 307 -15.39 5.08 7.54
N ALA A 308 -14.20 5.45 8.00
CA ALA A 308 -13.30 4.53 8.71
C ALA A 308 -13.01 5.08 10.11
N LEU A 309 -13.31 4.29 11.14
CA LEU A 309 -13.32 4.71 12.53
C LEU A 309 -12.21 4.01 13.32
N ASP A 310 -11.45 4.76 14.13
CA ASP A 310 -10.70 4.15 15.24
C ASP A 310 -11.72 3.77 16.33
N LEU A 311 -11.87 2.49 16.61
CA LEU A 311 -12.78 2.02 17.66
C LEU A 311 -12.39 2.58 19.03
N LEU A 312 -13.35 2.64 19.95
CA LEU A 312 -13.09 3.11 21.32
C LEU A 312 -11.94 2.30 21.94
N GLY A 313 -10.95 3.00 22.48
CA GLY A 313 -9.73 2.39 23.02
C GLY A 313 -8.55 2.31 22.05
N TYR A 314 -8.74 2.60 20.76
CA TYR A 314 -7.72 2.45 19.72
C TYR A 314 -7.31 3.80 19.10
N GLY A 315 -6.10 3.82 18.52
CA GLY A 315 -5.59 4.94 17.75
C GLY A 315 -5.76 6.29 18.44
N GLU A 316 -6.41 7.23 17.76
CA GLU A 316 -6.66 8.59 18.26
C GLU A 316 -8.03 8.75 18.96
N SER A 317 -8.82 7.68 19.07
CA SER A 317 -10.07 7.67 19.82
C SER A 317 -9.83 7.61 21.33
N SER A 318 -10.86 7.96 22.09
CA SER A 318 -10.83 7.97 23.55
C SER A 318 -10.55 6.59 24.10
N LYS A 319 -9.80 6.53 25.21
CA LYS A 319 -9.40 5.29 25.87
C LYS A 319 -9.83 5.30 27.34
N PRO A 320 -11.16 5.25 27.63
CA PRO A 320 -11.66 5.30 28.99
C PRO A 320 -11.08 4.15 29.83
N THR A 321 -10.87 4.41 31.12
CA THR A 321 -10.33 3.40 32.05
C THR A 321 -11.39 2.39 32.49
N ASP A 322 -12.65 2.83 32.59
CA ASP A 322 -13.78 1.99 32.97
C ASP A 322 -14.11 1.00 31.86
N VAL A 323 -14.04 -0.29 32.18
CA VAL A 323 -14.35 -1.38 31.25
C VAL A 323 -15.81 -1.37 30.79
N ASN A 324 -16.73 -0.79 31.56
CA ASN A 324 -18.14 -0.72 31.18
C ASN A 324 -18.37 0.16 29.95
N ALA A 325 -17.49 1.12 29.67
CA ALA A 325 -17.54 1.91 28.44
C ALA A 325 -17.31 1.06 27.18
N TYR A 326 -16.71 -0.12 27.31
CA TYR A 326 -16.40 -1.04 26.21
C TYR A 326 -17.47 -2.11 26.02
N ARG A 327 -18.61 -2.03 26.72
CA ARG A 327 -19.76 -2.90 26.41
C ARG A 327 -20.23 -2.65 24.99
N LEU A 328 -20.67 -3.72 24.31
CA LEU A 328 -21.00 -3.64 22.89
C LEU A 328 -22.19 -2.70 22.63
N LYS A 329 -23.21 -2.67 23.50
CA LYS A 329 -24.37 -1.80 23.33
C LYS A 329 -24.05 -0.29 23.33
N PRO A 330 -23.37 0.28 24.34
CA PRO A 330 -23.03 1.71 24.30
C PRO A 330 -22.13 2.05 23.12
N MET A 331 -21.14 1.21 22.78
CA MET A 331 -20.31 1.47 21.59
C MET A 331 -21.12 1.40 20.28
N SER A 332 -22.08 0.49 20.18
CA SER A 332 -23.02 0.45 19.05
C SER A 332 -23.82 1.73 18.94
N ASP A 333 -24.33 2.26 20.06
CA ASP A 333 -25.08 3.52 20.08
C ASP A 333 -24.21 4.70 19.63
N GLU A 334 -22.96 4.79 20.10
CA GLU A 334 -22.03 5.86 19.74
C GLU A 334 -21.59 5.80 18.27
N VAL A 335 -21.47 4.59 17.69
CA VAL A 335 -21.26 4.43 16.23
C VAL A 335 -22.46 4.96 15.45
N ILE A 336 -23.68 4.73 15.93
CA ILE A 336 -24.89 5.25 15.29
C ILE A 336 -24.99 6.78 15.43
N GLU A 337 -24.62 7.33 16.58
CA GLU A 337 -24.53 8.80 16.76
C GLU A 337 -23.55 9.44 15.77
N LEU A 338 -22.41 8.79 15.48
CA LEU A 338 -21.48 9.24 14.44
C LEU A 338 -22.14 9.23 13.05
N LEU A 339 -22.88 8.17 12.71
CA LEU A 339 -23.59 8.12 11.42
C LEU A 339 -24.67 9.22 11.33
N ASP A 340 -25.39 9.49 12.41
CA ASP A 340 -26.37 10.58 12.47
C ASP A 340 -25.71 11.95 12.31
N HIS A 341 -24.54 12.16 12.93
CA HIS A 341 -23.74 13.37 12.77
C HIS A 341 -23.32 13.64 11.31
N LEU A 342 -23.07 12.56 10.55
CA LEU A 342 -22.70 12.62 9.14
C LEU A 342 -23.91 12.64 8.18
N ASP A 343 -25.14 12.70 8.71
CA ASP A 343 -26.41 12.61 7.96
C ASP A 343 -26.54 11.32 7.12
N LEU A 344 -25.98 10.21 7.63
CA LEU A 344 -26.00 8.89 6.99
C LEU A 344 -27.10 8.01 7.60
N LYS A 345 -28.24 7.93 6.91
CA LYS A 345 -29.39 7.12 7.36
C LYS A 345 -29.12 5.62 7.28
N THR A 346 -28.57 5.16 6.16
CA THR A 346 -28.18 3.76 5.93
C THR A 346 -26.77 3.70 5.36
N VAL A 347 -26.05 2.64 5.71
CA VAL A 347 -24.69 2.37 5.20
C VAL A 347 -24.50 0.87 4.96
N VAL A 348 -23.42 0.53 4.27
CA VAL A 348 -22.87 -0.83 4.27
C VAL A 348 -21.87 -0.94 5.40
N GLY A 349 -22.06 -1.90 6.30
CA GLY A 349 -21.12 -2.15 7.40
C GLY A 349 -20.08 -3.19 7.03
N ILE A 350 -18.80 -2.90 7.26
CA ILE A 350 -17.68 -3.83 7.08
C ILE A 350 -16.91 -3.94 8.40
N GLY A 351 -16.85 -5.15 8.96
CA GLY A 351 -16.17 -5.43 10.22
C GLY A 351 -15.08 -6.48 10.06
N HIS A 352 -13.90 -6.22 10.63
CA HIS A 352 -12.82 -7.20 10.78
C HIS A 352 -12.64 -7.57 12.25
N ASP A 353 -12.51 -8.86 12.57
CA ASP A 353 -12.22 -9.37 13.93
C ASP A 353 -13.18 -8.78 15.02
N PHE A 354 -12.72 -8.06 16.04
CA PHE A 354 -13.61 -7.42 17.03
C PHE A 354 -14.58 -6.42 16.39
N GLY A 355 -14.18 -5.77 15.29
CA GLY A 355 -15.06 -4.93 14.48
C GLY A 355 -16.21 -5.71 13.86
N ALA A 356 -16.01 -6.99 13.49
CA ALA A 356 -17.08 -7.88 13.04
C ALA A 356 -18.06 -8.20 14.19
N THR A 357 -17.52 -8.43 15.38
CA THR A 357 -18.33 -8.63 16.59
C THR A 357 -19.17 -7.39 16.89
N LEU A 358 -18.55 -6.21 16.98
CA LEU A 358 -19.28 -4.96 17.21
C LEU A 358 -20.34 -4.70 16.14
N LEU A 359 -19.97 -4.84 14.86
CA LEU A 359 -20.90 -4.64 13.75
C LEU A 359 -22.15 -5.51 13.86
N SER A 360 -21.98 -6.79 14.20
CA SER A 360 -23.11 -7.72 14.34
C SER A 360 -24.08 -7.33 15.46
N ARG A 361 -23.57 -6.74 16.55
CA ARG A 361 -24.39 -6.23 17.65
C ARG A 361 -25.04 -4.91 17.29
N THR A 362 -24.32 -4.01 16.62
CA THR A 362 -24.89 -2.76 16.12
C THR A 362 -26.02 -3.04 15.12
N ALA A 363 -25.89 -4.08 14.30
CA ALA A 363 -26.96 -4.55 13.41
C ALA A 363 -28.18 -5.10 14.15
N ALA A 364 -27.98 -5.78 15.28
CA ALA A 364 -29.08 -6.26 16.12
C ALA A 364 -29.79 -5.13 16.87
N TYR A 365 -29.04 -4.19 17.43
CA TYR A 365 -29.58 -3.08 18.21
C TYR A 365 -30.21 -1.99 17.33
N HIS A 366 -29.71 -1.83 16.10
CA HIS A 366 -30.14 -0.79 15.15
C HIS A 366 -30.37 -1.37 13.74
N PRO A 367 -31.36 -2.25 13.55
CA PRO A 367 -31.52 -3.02 12.31
C PRO A 367 -31.84 -2.16 11.08
N SER A 368 -32.42 -0.97 11.26
CA SER A 368 -32.80 -0.09 10.14
C SER A 368 -31.64 0.68 9.52
N ARG A 369 -30.41 0.51 10.00
CA ARG A 369 -29.24 1.32 9.62
C ARG A 369 -28.37 0.71 8.52
N TRP A 370 -28.72 -0.49 8.04
CA TRP A 370 -27.82 -1.30 7.23
C TRP A 370 -28.45 -1.69 5.90
N GLU A 371 -27.76 -1.39 4.80
CA GLU A 371 -28.07 -1.90 3.46
C GLU A 371 -27.62 -3.35 3.33
N THR A 372 -26.38 -3.63 3.76
CA THR A 372 -25.76 -4.95 3.77
C THR A 372 -24.64 -4.99 4.79
N LEU A 373 -24.21 -6.20 5.16
CA LEU A 373 -23.12 -6.41 6.12
C LEU A 373 -22.01 -7.28 5.50
N VAL A 374 -20.77 -6.91 5.77
CA VAL A 374 -19.57 -7.66 5.38
C VAL A 374 -18.77 -7.98 6.62
N PHE A 375 -18.50 -9.27 6.85
CA PHE A 375 -17.62 -9.74 7.92
C PHE A 375 -16.34 -10.29 7.31
N LEU A 376 -15.20 -9.90 7.89
CA LEU A 376 -13.87 -10.35 7.49
C LEU A 376 -13.22 -11.16 8.61
N ALA A 377 -12.65 -12.31 8.25
CA ALA A 377 -11.86 -13.22 9.07
C ALA A 377 -12.59 -13.94 10.22
N VAL A 378 -13.48 -13.26 10.94
CA VAL A 378 -14.21 -13.81 12.08
C VAL A 378 -15.72 -13.76 11.80
N GLY A 379 -16.37 -14.92 11.91
CA GLY A 379 -17.82 -15.03 11.93
C GLY A 379 -18.31 -14.72 13.34
N PRO A 380 -18.96 -13.57 13.59
CA PRO A 380 -19.38 -13.22 14.94
C PRO A 380 -20.30 -14.30 15.53
N PRO A 381 -20.17 -14.62 16.82
CA PRO A 381 -21.06 -15.58 17.47
C PRO A 381 -22.47 -14.98 17.62
N ARG A 382 -23.48 -15.85 17.63
CA ARG A 382 -24.89 -15.48 17.88
C ARG A 382 -25.02 -14.72 19.20
N LEU A 383 -25.89 -13.71 19.23
CA LEU A 383 -26.20 -12.95 20.44
C LEU A 383 -26.74 -13.88 21.54
N GLY A 384 -26.46 -13.52 22.79
CA GLY A 384 -26.86 -14.27 23.97
C GLY A 384 -26.02 -15.52 24.23
N THR A 385 -24.99 -15.80 23.41
CA THR A 385 -24.06 -16.92 23.62
C THR A 385 -22.94 -16.49 24.57
N PRO A 386 -22.86 -17.04 25.79
CA PRO A 386 -21.75 -16.74 26.69
C PRO A 386 -20.43 -17.23 26.11
N PHE A 387 -19.37 -16.47 26.34
CA PHE A 387 -18.02 -16.79 25.94
C PHE A 387 -17.24 -17.41 27.11
N ASP A 388 -17.05 -18.73 27.05
CA ASP A 388 -16.31 -19.50 28.07
C ASP A 388 -14.90 -19.84 27.56
N VAL A 389 -13.94 -18.98 27.91
CA VAL A 389 -12.53 -19.12 27.54
C VAL A 389 -11.93 -20.41 28.10
N ASP A 390 -12.28 -20.75 29.34
CA ASP A 390 -11.68 -21.88 30.05
C ASP A 390 -12.16 -23.21 29.45
N MET A 391 -13.45 -23.30 29.12
CA MET A 391 -14.00 -24.45 28.41
C MET A 391 -13.38 -24.60 27.01
N ILE A 392 -13.30 -23.52 26.22
CA ILE A 392 -12.70 -23.59 24.86
C ILE A 392 -11.25 -24.04 24.94
N ASN A 393 -10.45 -23.44 25.82
CA ASN A 393 -9.04 -23.83 26.01
C ASN A 393 -8.88 -25.28 26.48
N THR A 394 -9.76 -25.74 27.37
CA THR A 394 -9.77 -27.15 27.82
C THR A 394 -10.04 -28.09 26.65
N MET A 395 -11.04 -27.78 25.81
CA MET A 395 -11.38 -28.60 24.65
C MET A 395 -10.26 -28.59 23.61
N THR A 396 -9.76 -27.41 23.21
CA THR A 396 -8.74 -27.32 22.16
C THR A 396 -7.44 -27.95 22.60
N LYS A 397 -7.07 -27.88 23.88
CA LYS A 397 -5.89 -28.58 24.39
C LYS A 397 -5.99 -30.09 24.22
N GLN A 398 -7.17 -30.66 24.42
CA GLN A 398 -7.40 -32.10 24.23
C GLN A 398 -7.35 -32.51 22.76
N PHE A 399 -7.87 -31.67 21.85
CA PHE A 399 -7.99 -32.02 20.42
C PHE A 399 -6.79 -31.59 19.56
N LEU A 400 -6.20 -30.42 19.84
CA LEU A 400 -5.11 -29.81 19.06
C LEU A 400 -3.74 -29.92 19.76
N GLY A 401 -3.72 -30.26 21.05
CA GLY A 401 -2.48 -30.31 21.85
C GLY A 401 -2.09 -29.00 22.52
N TYR A 402 -2.80 -27.90 22.25
CA TYR A 402 -2.59 -26.59 22.86
C TYR A 402 -3.91 -25.82 23.10
N GLU A 403 -3.91 -24.88 24.04
CA GLU A 403 -5.01 -23.95 24.27
C GLU A 403 -5.11 -22.94 23.11
N MET A 404 -6.24 -22.84 22.41
CA MET A 404 -6.36 -21.96 21.23
C MET A 404 -6.52 -20.48 21.63
N LEU A 405 -7.06 -20.20 22.80
CA LEU A 405 -7.37 -18.85 23.30
C LEU A 405 -6.58 -18.52 24.56
N GLY A 406 -5.40 -19.11 24.74
CA GLY A 406 -4.57 -18.93 25.94
C GLY A 406 -4.00 -17.52 26.10
N TYR A 407 -4.00 -16.71 25.05
CA TYR A 407 -3.65 -15.29 25.11
C TYR A 407 -4.73 -14.41 25.77
N ILE A 408 -6.02 -14.79 25.73
CA ILE A 408 -7.14 -13.97 26.21
C ILE A 408 -7.01 -13.61 27.70
N PRO A 409 -6.72 -14.55 28.62
CA PRO A 409 -6.57 -14.22 30.03
C PRO A 409 -5.47 -13.19 30.30
N TRP A 410 -4.37 -13.23 29.54
CA TRP A 410 -3.26 -12.29 29.69
C TRP A 410 -3.60 -10.92 29.10
N LEU A 411 -4.18 -10.86 27.90
CA LEU A 411 -4.63 -9.59 27.32
C LEU A 411 -5.73 -8.92 28.17
N ALA A 412 -6.58 -9.70 28.84
CA ALA A 412 -7.59 -9.18 29.78
C ALA A 412 -6.99 -8.65 31.10
N ASP A 413 -5.75 -9.02 31.45
CA ASP A 413 -5.07 -8.51 32.65
C ASP A 413 -4.56 -7.10 32.42
N TYR A 414 -4.97 -6.12 33.25
CA TYR A 414 -4.51 -4.74 33.11
C TYR A 414 -3.01 -4.56 33.27
N ARG A 415 -2.32 -5.53 33.89
CA ARG A 415 -0.86 -5.53 34.04
C ARG A 415 -0.13 -5.86 32.73
N SER A 416 -0.78 -6.52 31.78
CA SER A 416 -0.16 -6.82 30.47
C SER A 416 0.03 -5.57 29.63
N GLN A 417 -0.80 -4.53 29.85
CA GLN A 417 -0.74 -3.27 29.12
C GLN A 417 0.67 -2.67 29.10
N GLU A 418 1.30 -2.51 30.27
CA GLU A 418 2.62 -1.88 30.37
C GLU A 418 3.71 -2.74 29.70
N ILE A 419 3.58 -4.06 29.78
CA ILE A 419 4.53 -5.00 29.14
C ILE A 419 4.39 -4.95 27.61
N LEU A 420 3.16 -4.90 27.10
CA LEU A 420 2.85 -4.78 25.67
C LEU A 420 3.35 -3.45 25.10
N GLU A 421 3.09 -2.33 25.78
CA GLU A 421 3.55 -1.00 25.33
C GLU A 421 5.08 -0.89 25.35
N LYS A 422 5.73 -1.42 26.40
CA LYS A 422 7.18 -1.41 26.53
C LYS A 422 7.87 -2.25 25.44
N ASN A 423 7.31 -3.42 25.13
CA ASN A 423 7.86 -4.38 24.17
C ASN A 423 6.95 -4.50 22.94
N ALA A 424 6.47 -3.37 22.42
CA ALA A 424 5.46 -3.32 21.35
C ALA A 424 5.93 -3.96 20.04
N GLU A 425 7.22 -3.87 19.71
CA GLU A 425 7.79 -4.58 18.57
C GLU A 425 7.74 -6.10 18.76
N ALA A 426 7.88 -6.61 20.00
CA ALA A 426 7.71 -8.04 20.30
C ALA A 426 6.28 -8.47 19.98
N ALA A 427 5.31 -7.74 20.55
CA ALA A 427 3.90 -7.99 20.37
C ALA A 427 3.52 -7.94 18.87
N MET A 428 3.93 -6.90 18.15
CA MET A 428 3.73 -6.75 16.71
C MET A 428 4.36 -7.90 15.93
N SER A 429 5.62 -8.27 16.21
CA SER A 429 6.29 -9.36 15.49
C SER A 429 5.61 -10.71 15.65
N LEU A 430 4.96 -10.95 16.79
CA LEU A 430 4.19 -12.17 17.04
C LEU A 430 2.81 -12.12 16.36
N MET A 431 2.12 -10.97 16.41
CA MET A 431 0.80 -10.81 15.81
C MET A 431 0.84 -10.85 14.27
N PHE A 432 1.88 -10.30 13.67
CA PHE A 432 2.06 -10.23 12.21
C PHE A 432 3.21 -11.13 11.73
N CYS A 433 3.46 -12.25 12.41
CA CYS A 433 4.54 -13.15 12.04
C CYS A 433 4.32 -13.73 10.63
N ARG A 434 5.42 -13.94 9.90
CA ARG A 434 5.41 -14.52 8.55
C ARG A 434 4.92 -15.96 8.58
N ASP A 435 5.42 -16.73 9.54
CA ASP A 435 5.20 -18.17 9.66
C ASP A 435 4.14 -18.38 10.76
N ARG A 436 2.93 -18.80 10.40
CA ARG A 436 1.76 -18.79 11.30
C ARG A 436 1.79 -19.91 12.33
N GLU A 437 2.52 -20.98 12.05
CA GLU A 437 2.76 -22.10 12.96
C GLU A 437 3.40 -21.64 14.27
N GLU A 438 4.10 -20.49 14.26
CA GLU A 438 4.64 -19.85 15.46
C GLU A 438 3.54 -19.51 16.48
N TRP A 439 2.30 -19.27 16.05
CA TRP A 439 1.19 -19.04 16.97
C TRP A 439 0.88 -20.25 17.84
N GLU A 440 1.06 -21.47 17.33
CA GLU A 440 0.85 -22.70 18.10
C GLU A 440 1.87 -22.84 19.24
N THR A 441 3.00 -22.13 19.14
CA THR A 441 4.06 -22.13 20.16
C THR A 441 3.97 -20.91 21.08
N TRP A 442 3.76 -19.72 20.51
CA TRP A 442 3.99 -18.45 21.21
C TRP A 442 2.72 -17.62 21.44
N PHE A 443 1.65 -17.82 20.68
CA PHE A 443 0.45 -16.97 20.78
C PHE A 443 -0.71 -17.70 21.44
N HIS A 444 -1.09 -18.87 20.92
CA HIS A 444 -2.23 -19.64 21.38
C HIS A 444 -2.03 -20.19 22.80
N PRO A 445 -0.93 -20.88 23.16
CA PRO A 445 -0.84 -21.55 24.46
C PRO A 445 -0.83 -20.58 25.65
N VAL A 446 -1.43 -21.01 26.77
CA VAL A 446 -1.55 -20.17 27.98
C VAL A 446 -0.17 -19.74 28.48
N GLY A 447 0.01 -18.43 28.68
CA GLY A 447 1.22 -17.83 29.22
C GLY A 447 2.37 -17.66 28.22
N LYS A 448 2.25 -18.19 27.00
CA LYS A 448 3.34 -18.10 26.00
C LYS A 448 3.46 -16.73 25.36
N MET A 449 2.35 -16.03 25.17
CA MET A 449 2.38 -14.65 24.68
C MET A 449 3.06 -13.71 25.68
N ASP A 450 2.80 -13.88 26.98
CA ASP A 450 3.50 -13.17 28.07
C ASP A 450 4.99 -13.43 28.01
N GLU A 451 5.39 -14.71 28.04
CA GLU A 451 6.80 -15.12 27.96
C GLU A 451 7.50 -14.48 26.75
N PHE A 452 6.89 -14.57 25.57
CA PHE A 452 7.45 -14.01 24.34
C PHE A 452 7.64 -12.50 24.41
N VAL A 453 6.59 -11.77 24.79
CA VAL A 453 6.62 -10.30 24.81
C VAL A 453 7.52 -9.81 25.93
N ARG A 454 7.42 -10.37 27.15
CA ARG A 454 8.20 -9.95 28.32
C ARG A 454 9.70 -10.18 28.16
N GLU A 455 10.09 -11.24 27.44
CA GLU A 455 11.48 -11.52 27.09
C GLU A 455 11.96 -10.82 25.82
N ASP A 456 11.11 -9.98 25.22
CA ASP A 456 11.40 -9.17 24.05
C ASP A 456 11.88 -10.00 22.84
N ARG A 457 11.26 -11.17 22.64
CA ARG A 457 11.54 -12.04 21.50
C ARG A 457 11.00 -11.41 20.20
N ARG A 458 11.55 -11.82 19.05
CA ARG A 458 11.14 -11.34 17.72
C ARG A 458 11.03 -12.49 16.75
N LEU A 459 9.97 -12.46 15.93
CA LEU A 459 9.79 -13.34 14.78
C LEU A 459 9.93 -12.53 13.49
N PRO A 460 10.29 -13.16 12.36
CA PRO A 460 10.17 -12.53 11.05
C PRO A 460 8.72 -12.09 10.80
N ILE A 461 8.54 -10.84 10.39
CA ILE A 461 7.22 -10.27 10.08
C ILE A 461 6.81 -10.65 8.65
N ALA A 462 5.51 -10.84 8.45
CA ALA A 462 4.94 -11.14 7.16
C ALA A 462 5.18 -10.02 6.14
N LEU A 463 5.54 -10.38 4.91
CA LEU A 463 5.95 -9.41 3.88
C LEU A 463 4.85 -8.44 3.46
N TRP A 464 3.58 -8.84 3.62
CA TRP A 464 2.42 -7.98 3.35
C TRP A 464 2.21 -6.91 4.44
N TYR A 465 2.85 -7.05 5.61
CA TYR A 465 2.82 -6.05 6.66
C TYR A 465 4.04 -5.13 6.53
N THR A 466 3.92 -4.18 5.61
CA THR A 466 5.01 -3.29 5.17
C THR A 466 5.62 -2.49 6.32
N GLU A 467 6.83 -1.96 6.13
CA GLU A 467 7.49 -1.12 7.15
C GLU A 467 6.64 0.10 7.56
N ASP A 468 5.92 0.68 6.61
CA ASP A 468 5.04 1.83 6.87
C ASP A 468 3.86 1.45 7.77
N LEU A 469 3.25 0.27 7.55
CA LEU A 469 2.24 -0.28 8.45
C LEU A 469 2.83 -0.61 9.83
N GLN A 470 4.04 -1.16 9.89
CA GLN A 470 4.74 -1.41 11.15
C GLN A 470 5.01 -0.10 11.92
N LYS A 471 5.50 0.94 11.24
CA LYS A 471 5.73 2.27 11.83
C LYS A 471 4.42 2.87 12.36
N ALA A 472 3.33 2.78 11.59
CA ALA A 472 2.01 3.24 12.02
C ALA A 472 1.49 2.46 13.23
N HIS A 473 1.67 1.15 13.24
CA HIS A 473 1.31 0.28 14.35
C HIS A 473 2.08 0.63 15.61
N LEU A 474 3.41 0.72 15.56
CA LEU A 474 4.24 1.08 16.70
C LEU A 474 3.94 2.49 17.22
N LYS A 475 3.59 3.42 16.32
CA LYS A 475 3.11 4.75 16.73
C LYS A 475 1.81 4.67 17.53
N ALA A 476 0.88 3.81 17.15
CA ALA A 476 -0.39 3.64 17.86
C ALA A 476 -0.21 2.83 19.17
N PHE A 477 0.37 1.63 19.07
CA PHE A 477 0.39 0.64 20.15
C PHE A 477 1.63 0.72 21.05
N GLY A 478 2.75 1.21 20.54
CA GLY A 478 3.95 1.50 21.34
C GLY A 478 3.90 2.84 22.09
N SER A 479 2.83 3.61 21.91
CA SER A 479 2.59 4.83 22.68
C SER A 479 2.10 4.54 24.09
N HIS A 480 2.28 5.51 25.00
CA HIS A 480 1.69 5.43 26.33
C HIS A 480 0.16 5.36 26.19
N ASP A 481 -0.44 4.27 26.66
CA ASP A 481 -1.85 3.90 26.51
C ASP A 481 -2.30 3.24 25.21
N GLY A 482 -1.38 2.91 24.30
CA GLY A 482 -1.68 2.24 23.04
C GLY A 482 -2.40 0.89 23.20
N TYR A 483 -2.09 0.12 24.24
CA TYR A 483 -2.77 -1.15 24.54
C TYR A 483 -3.86 -1.04 25.63
N LYS A 484 -4.12 0.16 26.16
CA LYS A 484 -5.13 0.35 27.23
C LYS A 484 -6.49 -0.19 26.79
N GLY A 485 -6.96 0.26 25.63
CA GLY A 485 -8.24 -0.15 25.06
C GLY A 485 -8.32 -1.64 24.79
N VAL A 486 -7.27 -2.21 24.19
CA VAL A 486 -7.13 -3.66 23.94
C VAL A 486 -7.42 -4.45 25.20
N CYS A 487 -6.75 -4.12 26.31
CA CYS A 487 -6.94 -4.86 27.56
C CYS A 487 -8.37 -4.73 28.10
N ARG A 488 -9.06 -3.61 27.84
CA ARG A 488 -10.47 -3.42 28.22
C ARG A 488 -11.42 -4.21 27.34
N TRP A 489 -11.18 -4.27 26.02
CA TRP A 489 -11.95 -5.12 25.11
C TRP A 489 -11.86 -6.60 25.49
N TYR A 490 -10.64 -7.12 25.72
CA TYR A 490 -10.47 -8.52 26.14
C TYR A 490 -11.04 -8.80 27.52
N ARG A 491 -10.95 -7.85 28.46
CA ARG A 491 -11.60 -7.96 29.77
C ARG A 491 -13.12 -8.00 29.65
N MET A 492 -13.71 -7.09 28.88
CA MET A 492 -15.14 -7.03 28.60
C MET A 492 -15.65 -8.35 28.02
N TRP A 493 -14.91 -8.88 27.04
CA TRP A 493 -15.25 -10.12 26.35
C TRP A 493 -15.13 -11.34 27.27
N LYS A 494 -13.97 -11.50 27.93
CA LYS A 494 -13.70 -12.62 28.84
C LYS A 494 -14.70 -12.68 30.01
N ASP A 495 -15.01 -11.54 30.61
CA ASP A 495 -15.88 -11.46 31.78
C ASP A 495 -17.37 -11.32 31.38
N ASN A 496 -17.69 -11.48 30.07
CA ASN A 496 -19.05 -11.49 29.53
C ASN A 496 -19.88 -10.24 29.89
N LEU A 497 -19.26 -9.06 29.95
CA LEU A 497 -19.95 -7.84 30.36
C LEU A 497 -21.01 -7.36 29.35
N PHE A 498 -20.98 -7.90 28.13
CA PHE A 498 -22.00 -7.70 27.10
C PHE A 498 -23.28 -8.51 27.35
N ALA A 499 -23.23 -9.60 28.12
CA ALA A 499 -24.34 -10.55 28.24
C ALA A 499 -25.66 -9.92 28.76
N PRO A 500 -25.66 -8.96 29.71
CA PRO A 500 -26.89 -8.29 30.12
C PRO A 500 -27.58 -7.51 28.99
N ASP A 501 -26.83 -6.99 28.01
CA ASP A 501 -27.38 -6.24 26.87
C ASP A 501 -28.00 -7.15 25.80
N GLU A 502 -27.62 -8.43 25.79
CA GLU A 502 -28.06 -9.40 24.79
C GLU A 502 -29.26 -10.24 25.25
N GLN A 503 -29.78 -10.02 26.47
CA GLN A 503 -31.01 -10.67 26.94
C GLN A 503 -32.19 -10.31 26.02
N GLY A 504 -32.91 -11.33 25.53
CA GLY A 504 -34.02 -11.15 24.60
C GLY A 504 -33.62 -11.18 23.11
N PHE A 505 -32.33 -11.30 22.79
CA PHE A 505 -31.83 -11.47 21.42
C PHE A 505 -31.52 -12.92 21.07
N GLU A 506 -31.92 -13.88 21.90
CA GLU A 506 -31.58 -15.29 21.72
C GLU A 506 -32.05 -15.79 20.35
N ASP A 507 -33.24 -15.39 19.89
CA ASP A 507 -33.82 -15.77 18.59
C ASP A 507 -33.59 -14.75 17.46
N PHE A 508 -32.71 -13.77 17.66
CA PHE A 508 -32.42 -12.76 16.65
C PHE A 508 -31.72 -13.36 15.42
N HIS A 509 -32.12 -12.88 14.24
CA HIS A 509 -31.50 -13.19 12.96
C HIS A 509 -31.21 -11.92 12.19
N ILE A 510 -30.04 -11.87 11.53
CA ILE A 510 -29.69 -10.76 10.64
C ILE A 510 -30.50 -10.89 9.35
N SER A 511 -31.43 -9.98 9.13
CA SER A 511 -32.31 -9.98 7.95
C SER A 511 -31.62 -9.46 6.67
N GLN A 512 -30.62 -8.61 6.82
CA GLN A 512 -29.87 -7.99 5.73
C GLN A 512 -29.08 -9.05 4.95
N PRO A 513 -28.76 -8.79 3.67
CA PRO A 513 -27.77 -9.59 2.97
C PRO A 513 -26.43 -9.54 3.72
N VAL A 514 -25.72 -10.66 3.75
CA VAL A 514 -24.43 -10.78 4.44
C VAL A 514 -23.40 -11.41 3.52
N LEU A 515 -22.24 -10.77 3.42
CA LEU A 515 -21.04 -11.38 2.86
C LEU A 515 -20.08 -11.73 4.00
N PHE A 516 -19.55 -12.95 3.99
CA PHE A 516 -18.47 -13.36 4.86
C PHE A 516 -17.25 -13.72 4.02
N ILE A 517 -16.17 -12.96 4.17
CA ILE A 517 -14.88 -13.27 3.56
C ILE A 517 -14.00 -13.92 4.64
N VAL A 518 -13.61 -15.17 4.41
CA VAL A 518 -12.90 -15.99 5.40
C VAL A 518 -11.54 -16.42 4.84
N PRO A 519 -10.47 -16.48 5.66
CA PRO A 519 -9.21 -17.04 5.23
C PRO A 519 -9.36 -18.51 4.85
N SER A 520 -8.57 -18.98 3.88
CA SER A 520 -8.50 -20.40 3.52
C SER A 520 -7.77 -21.23 4.57
N GLU A 521 -6.83 -20.62 5.30
CA GLU A 521 -5.98 -21.31 6.27
C GLU A 521 -6.28 -20.85 7.72
N PRO A 522 -6.29 -21.76 8.71
CA PRO A 522 -6.48 -23.20 8.54
C PRO A 522 -7.93 -23.51 8.11
N GLU A 523 -8.10 -24.41 7.14
CA GLU A 523 -9.41 -24.70 6.52
C GLU A 523 -10.52 -25.08 7.53
N GLN A 524 -10.14 -25.82 8.59
CA GLN A 524 -11.05 -26.24 9.65
C GLN A 524 -11.67 -25.04 10.39
N SER A 525 -10.87 -24.01 10.66
CA SER A 525 -11.35 -22.79 11.31
C SER A 525 -12.34 -22.05 10.41
N ALA A 526 -12.04 -21.98 9.10
CA ALA A 526 -12.92 -21.33 8.14
C ALA A 526 -14.31 -21.98 8.07
N ALA A 527 -14.36 -23.32 8.04
CA ALA A 527 -15.62 -24.07 8.04
C ALA A 527 -16.42 -23.86 9.34
N GLN A 528 -15.74 -23.88 10.49
CA GLN A 528 -16.37 -23.64 11.79
C GLN A 528 -16.98 -22.24 11.88
N GLN A 529 -16.22 -21.21 11.50
CA GLN A 529 -16.67 -19.81 11.50
C GLN A 529 -17.87 -19.61 10.57
N GLN A 530 -17.84 -20.21 9.39
CA GLN A 530 -18.97 -20.18 8.45
C GLN A 530 -20.22 -20.84 9.05
N GLN A 531 -20.08 -22.00 9.70
CA GLN A 531 -21.19 -22.71 10.34
C GLN A 531 -21.79 -21.92 11.51
N MET A 532 -20.95 -21.28 12.32
CA MET A 532 -21.41 -20.44 13.42
C MET A 532 -22.25 -19.27 12.89
N LEU A 533 -21.77 -18.57 11.87
CA LEU A 533 -22.47 -17.42 11.31
C LEU A 533 -23.77 -17.82 10.59
N SER A 534 -23.74 -18.88 9.77
CA SER A 534 -24.92 -19.32 9.00
C SER A 534 -26.13 -19.69 9.86
N SER A 535 -25.91 -20.06 11.13
CA SER A 535 -26.97 -20.41 12.07
C SER A 535 -27.95 -19.26 12.39
N TRP A 536 -27.59 -18.01 12.11
CA TRP A 536 -28.39 -16.83 12.44
C TRP A 536 -28.34 -15.71 11.38
N THR A 537 -27.78 -16.02 10.20
CA THR A 537 -27.72 -15.12 9.04
C THR A 537 -28.30 -15.83 7.80
N PRO A 538 -29.63 -15.82 7.58
CA PRO A 538 -30.28 -16.57 6.50
C PRO A 538 -29.83 -16.16 5.09
N ASN A 539 -29.37 -14.93 4.89
CA ASN A 539 -28.97 -14.37 3.60
C ASN A 539 -27.43 -14.30 3.45
N LEU A 540 -26.72 -15.34 3.91
CA LEU A 540 -25.25 -15.41 3.93
C LEU A 540 -24.66 -15.90 2.60
N GLN A 541 -23.72 -15.13 2.06
CA GLN A 541 -22.78 -15.56 1.04
C GLN A 541 -21.37 -15.65 1.66
N THR A 542 -20.69 -16.77 1.46
CA THR A 542 -19.31 -16.95 1.95
C THR A 542 -18.34 -17.01 0.77
N VAL A 543 -17.23 -16.28 0.87
CA VAL A 543 -16.12 -16.33 -0.07
C VAL A 543 -14.84 -16.65 0.70
N LYS A 544 -14.10 -17.65 0.23
CA LYS A 544 -12.80 -18.03 0.79
C LYS A 544 -11.70 -17.36 -0.01
N LEU A 545 -10.76 -16.68 0.66
CA LEU A 545 -9.56 -16.10 0.03
C LEU A 545 -8.29 -16.76 0.57
N ASN A 546 -7.29 -16.94 -0.30
CA ASN A 546 -6.01 -17.55 0.06
C ASN A 546 -5.15 -16.61 0.92
N THR A 547 -5.52 -16.50 2.20
CA THR A 547 -5.03 -15.48 3.14
C THR A 547 -5.02 -16.03 4.56
N SER A 548 -4.40 -15.26 5.45
CA SER A 548 -4.45 -15.40 6.91
C SER A 548 -5.49 -14.44 7.51
N HIS A 549 -5.33 -14.09 8.79
CA HIS A 549 -6.33 -13.32 9.54
C HIS A 549 -6.55 -11.88 9.04
N TRP A 550 -5.52 -11.16 8.54
CA TRP A 550 -5.64 -9.79 8.01
C TRP A 550 -5.92 -9.77 6.51
N ILE A 551 -7.02 -10.40 6.09
CA ILE A 551 -7.40 -10.58 4.67
C ILE A 551 -7.31 -9.27 3.87
N HIS A 552 -7.82 -8.17 4.45
CA HIS A 552 -7.90 -6.85 3.81
C HIS A 552 -6.54 -6.17 3.60
N ILE A 553 -5.51 -6.56 4.36
CA ILE A 553 -4.12 -6.09 4.22
C ILE A 553 -3.32 -7.07 3.36
N GLN A 554 -3.51 -8.37 3.56
CA GLN A 554 -2.74 -9.42 2.88
C GLN A 554 -3.14 -9.60 1.41
N ALA A 555 -4.43 -9.51 1.09
CA ALA A 555 -4.94 -9.60 -0.28
C ALA A 555 -5.94 -8.45 -0.55
N PRO A 556 -5.48 -7.19 -0.59
CA PRO A 556 -6.37 -6.06 -0.76
C PRO A 556 -7.16 -6.09 -2.08
N PRO A 557 -6.56 -6.34 -3.26
CA PRO A 557 -7.31 -6.38 -4.53
C PRO A 557 -8.44 -7.41 -4.53
N GLU A 558 -8.18 -8.62 -4.04
CA GLU A 558 -9.14 -9.72 -3.97
C GLU A 558 -10.25 -9.41 -2.97
N THR A 559 -9.90 -8.84 -1.82
CA THR A 559 -10.88 -8.40 -0.82
C THR A 559 -11.79 -7.33 -1.39
N ASN A 560 -11.22 -6.28 -1.98
CA ASN A 560 -11.95 -5.15 -2.55
C ASN A 560 -12.88 -5.60 -3.68
N THR A 561 -12.36 -6.40 -4.61
CA THR A 561 -13.12 -6.95 -5.74
C THR A 561 -14.28 -7.82 -5.25
N THR A 562 -14.06 -8.66 -4.23
CA THR A 562 -15.10 -9.52 -3.66
C THR A 562 -16.24 -8.70 -3.05
N ILE A 563 -15.90 -7.67 -2.27
CA ILE A 563 -16.89 -6.75 -1.69
C ILE A 563 -17.63 -6.01 -2.81
N GLN A 564 -16.92 -5.44 -3.78
CA GLN A 564 -17.52 -4.67 -4.88
C GLN A 564 -18.49 -5.53 -5.72
N ASN A 565 -18.11 -6.76 -6.06
CA ASN A 565 -18.97 -7.70 -6.79
C ASN A 565 -20.25 -8.02 -6.03
N PHE A 566 -20.13 -8.22 -4.70
CA PHE A 566 -21.29 -8.45 -3.85
C PHE A 566 -22.22 -7.24 -3.82
N LEU A 567 -21.68 -6.01 -3.74
CA LEU A 567 -22.50 -4.79 -3.76
C LEU A 567 -23.18 -4.55 -5.10
N THR A 568 -22.48 -4.76 -6.21
CA THR A 568 -23.01 -4.53 -7.57
C THR A 568 -24.10 -5.53 -7.94
N SER A 569 -23.89 -6.83 -7.67
CA SER A 569 -24.87 -7.88 -7.99
C SER A 569 -26.23 -7.71 -7.33
N ARG A 570 -26.31 -6.89 -6.27
CA ARG A 570 -27.53 -6.60 -5.53
C ARG A 570 -28.29 -5.38 -6.01
N ARG A 571 -27.69 -4.53 -6.84
CA ARG A 571 -28.37 -3.38 -7.45
C ARG A 571 -29.16 -3.76 -8.70
N GLU A 572 -28.86 -4.93 -9.27
CA GLU A 572 -29.53 -5.47 -10.46
C GLU A 572 -30.74 -6.37 -10.14
N THR A 573 -30.95 -6.70 -8.85
CA THR A 573 -32.07 -7.47 -8.32
C THR A 573 -33.02 -6.59 -7.53
#